data_AF-A0A974AAB9-F1
#
_entry.id   AF-A0A974AAB9-F1
#
_cell.length_a   1.000
_cell.length_b   1.000
_cell.length_c   1.000
_cell.angle_alpha   90.00
_cell.angle_beta   90.00
_cell.angle_gamma   90.00
#
_symmetry.space_group_name_H-M   'P 1'
#
loop_
_entity.id
_entity.type
_entity.pdbx_description
1 polymer ?
#
loop_
_entity_poly.entity_id
_entity_poly.type
_entity_poly.pdbx_seq_one_letter_code
_entity_poly.pdbx_strand_id
1 'polypeptide(L)'
;MTASKSLALGLALSAASFAANAQSAPKDSDYYIRAEHSDGAFIASHQILAEPGEDFFQVRYCDTPFWVRASTVRWTEDEAEAGNKLFLIRNTPGEQRIICAEPEKQVTLKDLGINREEFIARESGGFQHNKVKPSRLSVIAEAFKSFKN
;
A
#
# COMPACT_ATOMS: atom_id res chain seq x y z
N MET A 1 23.93 71.73 9.00
CA MET A 1 24.56 70.58 8.30
C MET A 1 25.33 69.77 9.32
N THR A 2 24.85 68.56 9.64
CA THR A 2 25.65 67.37 10.02
C THR A 2 24.68 66.22 10.23
N ALA A 3 24.88 65.15 9.45
CA ALA A 3 24.06 63.94 9.43
C ALA A 3 24.79 62.82 10.20
N SER A 4 24.05 61.98 10.92
CA SER A 4 24.48 60.64 11.41
C SER A 4 23.34 60.05 12.25
N LYS A 5 23.02 58.76 12.26
CA LYS A 5 23.44 57.55 11.53
C LYS A 5 22.33 56.55 11.86
N SER A 6 21.56 56.06 10.90
CA SER A 6 20.60 54.98 11.17
C SER A 6 21.32 53.64 11.10
N LEU A 7 21.38 52.96 12.24
CA LEU A 7 21.90 51.60 12.37
C LEU A 7 20.88 50.62 11.75
N ALA A 8 21.20 50.01 10.61
CA ALA A 8 20.39 48.94 10.04
C ALA A 8 20.77 47.61 10.71
N LEU A 9 19.87 47.09 11.55
CA LEU A 9 20.00 45.79 12.19
C LEU A 9 19.50 44.72 11.20
N GLY A 10 20.42 44.07 10.50
CA GLY A 10 20.11 42.96 9.57
C GLY A 10 19.77 41.68 10.35
N LEU A 11 18.50 41.28 10.30
CA LEU A 11 18.02 40.04 10.92
C LEU A 11 18.43 38.84 10.05
N ALA A 12 19.34 38.00 10.55
CA ALA A 12 19.79 36.78 9.88
C ALA A 12 18.66 35.74 9.84
N LEU A 13 18.13 35.48 8.65
CA LEU A 13 17.10 34.47 8.40
C LEU A 13 17.76 33.08 8.38
N SER A 14 17.72 32.37 9.51
CA SER A 14 18.23 31.00 9.61
C SER A 14 17.23 30.04 8.96
N ALA A 15 17.54 29.57 7.75
CA ALA A 15 16.78 28.53 7.08
C ALA A 15 17.04 27.19 7.77
N ALA A 16 16.10 26.76 8.62
CA ALA A 16 16.09 25.40 9.16
C ALA A 16 15.76 24.41 8.02
N SER A 17 16.77 23.73 7.49
CA SER A 17 16.58 22.63 6.55
C SER A 17 15.99 21.43 7.30
N PHE A 18 14.69 21.23 7.17
CA PHE A 18 14.06 19.97 7.60
C PHE A 18 14.58 18.85 6.69
N ALA A 19 15.26 17.86 7.27
CA ALA A 19 15.60 16.64 6.56
C ALA A 19 14.30 15.90 6.22
N ALA A 20 13.93 15.88 4.94
CA ALA A 20 12.86 15.03 4.45
C ALA A 20 13.37 13.59 4.45
N ASN A 21 12.81 12.74 5.33
CA ASN A 21 13.02 11.30 5.24
C ASN A 21 12.34 10.80 3.96
N ALA A 22 13.13 10.53 2.92
CA ALA A 22 12.65 9.87 1.72
C ALA A 22 12.32 8.41 2.06
N GLN A 23 11.05 8.08 2.11
CA GLN A 23 10.60 6.70 2.20
C GLN A 23 10.93 6.00 0.88
N SER A 24 11.65 4.89 0.95
CA SER A 24 12.10 4.11 -0.22
C SER A 24 10.93 3.85 -1.17
N ALA A 25 11.10 4.16 -2.45
CA ALA A 25 10.08 3.86 -3.46
C ALA A 25 9.81 2.34 -3.48
N PRO A 26 8.55 1.91 -3.74
CA PRO A 26 8.24 0.50 -3.92
C PRO A 26 9.17 -0.12 -4.97
N LYS A 27 9.70 -1.30 -4.69
CA LYS A 27 10.54 -2.04 -5.64
C LYS A 27 9.68 -2.43 -6.83
N ASP A 28 10.11 -2.02 -8.03
CA ASP A 28 9.38 -2.34 -9.25
C ASP A 28 9.38 -3.85 -9.51
N SER A 29 8.28 -4.39 -10.01
CA SER A 29 8.14 -5.81 -10.29
C SER A 29 7.08 -6.09 -11.35
N ASP A 30 7.42 -6.98 -12.27
CA ASP A 30 6.55 -7.47 -13.34
C ASP A 30 5.50 -8.48 -12.85
N TYR A 31 5.50 -8.87 -11.56
CA TYR A 31 4.68 -9.99 -11.07
C TYR A 31 3.53 -9.54 -10.19
N TYR A 32 2.34 -10.07 -10.48
CA TYR A 32 1.11 -9.71 -9.78
C TYR A 32 0.25 -10.95 -9.56
N ILE A 33 -0.45 -11.00 -8.43
CA ILE A 33 -1.61 -11.87 -8.27
C ILE A 33 -2.84 -11.04 -8.64
N ARG A 34 -3.61 -11.51 -9.61
CA ARG A 34 -4.79 -10.86 -10.17
C ARG A 34 -6.03 -11.67 -9.81
N ALA A 35 -7.08 -10.99 -9.35
CA ALA A 35 -8.39 -11.58 -9.11
C ALA A 35 -9.37 -11.17 -10.22
N GLU A 36 -10.21 -12.12 -10.62
CA GLU A 36 -11.27 -11.94 -11.61
C GLU A 36 -12.57 -12.57 -11.13
N HIS A 37 -13.69 -11.97 -11.50
CA HIS A 37 -15.00 -12.60 -11.35
C HIS A 37 -15.09 -13.87 -12.21
N SER A 38 -16.12 -14.68 -11.98
CA SER A 38 -16.34 -15.92 -12.72
C SER A 38 -16.45 -15.73 -14.24
N ASP A 39 -16.93 -14.55 -14.67
CA ASP A 39 -17.07 -14.11 -16.06
C ASP A 39 -15.79 -13.52 -16.68
N GLY A 40 -14.69 -13.46 -15.91
CA GLY A 40 -13.39 -12.92 -16.34
C GLY A 40 -13.24 -11.41 -16.17
N ALA A 41 -14.22 -10.72 -15.56
CA ALA A 41 -14.08 -9.29 -15.26
C ALA A 41 -13.02 -9.07 -14.15
N PHE A 42 -12.10 -8.14 -14.39
CA PHE A 42 -11.04 -7.78 -13.45
C PHE A 42 -11.61 -7.17 -12.16
N ILE A 43 -11.06 -7.58 -11.01
CA ILE A 43 -11.42 -7.04 -9.69
C ILE A 43 -10.26 -6.17 -9.16
N ALA A 44 -9.12 -6.81 -8.91
CA ALA A 44 -7.96 -6.21 -8.31
C ALA A 44 -6.69 -7.01 -8.63
N SER A 45 -5.53 -6.40 -8.39
CA SER A 45 -4.25 -7.08 -8.47
C SER A 45 -3.29 -6.60 -7.39
N HIS A 46 -2.58 -7.52 -6.76
CA HIS A 46 -1.54 -7.23 -5.78
C HIS A 46 -0.17 -7.58 -6.35
N GLN A 47 0.77 -6.66 -6.22
CA GLN A 47 2.16 -6.89 -6.64
C GLN A 47 2.85 -7.89 -5.70
N ILE A 48 3.67 -8.76 -6.28
CA ILE A 48 4.62 -9.63 -5.58
C ILE A 48 6.01 -9.42 -6.20
N LEU A 49 7.07 -9.81 -5.50
CA LEU A 49 8.42 -9.56 -5.97
C LEU A 49 9.11 -10.86 -6.40
N ALA A 50 9.97 -10.76 -7.42
CA ALA A 50 10.90 -11.82 -7.83
C ALA A 50 12.21 -11.80 -7.05
N GLU A 51 12.37 -10.85 -6.13
CA GLU A 51 13.55 -10.70 -5.28
C GLU A 51 13.11 -10.33 -3.86
N PRO A 52 13.97 -10.54 -2.85
CA PRO A 52 13.66 -10.13 -1.48
C PRO A 52 13.28 -8.65 -1.37
N GLY A 53 12.30 -8.40 -0.50
CA GLY A 53 11.85 -7.08 -0.10
C GLY A 53 11.61 -7.03 1.40
N GLU A 54 11.64 -5.82 1.96
CA GLU A 54 11.36 -5.60 3.38
C GLU A 54 9.89 -5.90 3.71
N ASP A 55 9.67 -6.67 4.78
CA ASP A 55 8.36 -7.17 5.20
C ASP A 55 7.65 -8.08 4.18
N PHE A 56 8.42 -8.80 3.36
CA PHE A 56 7.91 -9.87 2.49
C PHE A 56 8.35 -11.25 2.97
N PHE A 57 7.47 -12.23 2.81
CA PHE A 57 7.72 -13.64 3.06
C PHE A 57 8.11 -14.31 1.75
N GLN A 58 9.17 -15.13 1.79
CA GLN A 58 9.51 -15.99 0.66
C GLN A 58 8.52 -17.16 0.60
N VAL A 59 7.91 -17.35 -0.56
CA VAL A 59 6.93 -18.40 -0.84
C VAL A 59 7.23 -19.06 -2.19
N ARG A 60 6.54 -20.16 -2.50
CA ARG A 60 6.61 -20.80 -3.81
C ARG A 60 5.23 -20.87 -4.45
N TYR A 61 5.13 -20.35 -5.67
CA TYR A 61 3.95 -20.52 -6.52
C TYR A 61 4.40 -21.24 -7.80
N CYS A 62 3.77 -22.37 -8.12
CA CYS A 62 4.09 -23.22 -9.27
C CYS A 62 5.62 -23.46 -9.38
N ASP A 63 6.21 -23.96 -8.29
CA ASP A 63 7.64 -24.25 -8.12
C ASP A 63 8.61 -23.05 -8.24
N THR A 64 8.09 -21.84 -8.43
CA THR A 64 8.90 -20.62 -8.59
C THR A 64 8.88 -19.81 -7.30
N PRO A 65 10.05 -19.39 -6.77
CA PRO A 65 10.12 -18.59 -5.56
C PRO A 65 9.67 -17.14 -5.84
N PHE A 66 8.85 -16.60 -4.94
CA PHE A 66 8.43 -15.21 -4.93
C PHE A 66 8.47 -14.66 -3.51
N TRP A 67 8.39 -13.34 -3.39
CA TRP A 67 8.29 -12.64 -2.11
C TRP A 67 6.94 -11.94 -2.07
N VAL A 68 6.13 -12.27 -1.07
CA VAL A 68 4.74 -11.81 -0.91
C VAL A 68 4.52 -11.19 0.48
N ARG A 69 3.67 -10.18 0.58
CA ARG A 69 3.24 -9.64 1.89
C ARG A 69 2.16 -10.53 2.49
N ALA A 70 2.15 -10.65 3.81
CA ALA A 70 1.08 -11.39 4.50
C ALA A 70 -0.32 -10.84 4.17
N SER A 71 -0.48 -9.52 4.01
CA SER A 71 -1.75 -8.91 3.59
C SER A 71 -2.19 -9.33 2.19
N THR A 72 -1.25 -9.56 1.26
CA THR A 72 -1.58 -10.10 -0.07
C THR A 72 -2.06 -11.54 0.04
N VAL A 73 -1.41 -12.39 0.84
CA VAL A 73 -1.87 -13.78 1.04
C VAL A 73 -3.25 -13.82 1.68
N ARG A 74 -3.49 -12.99 2.70
CA ARG A 74 -4.83 -12.81 3.28
C ARG A 74 -5.85 -12.43 2.21
N TRP A 75 -5.54 -11.41 1.41
CA TRP A 75 -6.43 -10.95 0.34
C TRP A 75 -6.74 -12.08 -0.65
N THR A 76 -5.76 -12.91 -1.02
CA THR A 76 -6.03 -14.06 -1.91
C THR A 76 -6.96 -15.10 -1.29
N GLU A 77 -6.89 -15.33 0.02
CA GLU A 77 -7.85 -16.20 0.72
C GLU A 77 -9.25 -15.59 0.73
N ASP A 78 -9.37 -14.29 1.02
CA ASP A 78 -10.64 -13.57 1.05
C ASP A 78 -11.33 -13.59 -0.34
N GLU A 79 -10.58 -13.40 -1.44
CA GLU A 79 -11.09 -13.46 -2.82
C GLU A 79 -11.52 -14.88 -3.22
N ALA A 80 -10.77 -15.89 -2.78
CA ALA A 80 -11.09 -17.29 -3.03
C ALA A 80 -12.38 -17.71 -2.31
N GLU A 81 -12.56 -17.26 -1.07
CA GLU A 81 -13.80 -17.46 -0.30
C GLU A 81 -15.00 -16.77 -0.96
N ALA A 82 -14.78 -15.62 -1.60
CA ALA A 82 -15.79 -14.93 -2.40
C ALA A 82 -16.09 -15.63 -3.75
N GLY A 83 -15.38 -16.71 -4.09
CA GLY A 83 -15.57 -17.48 -5.32
C GLY A 83 -14.93 -16.85 -6.57
N ASN A 84 -14.04 -15.87 -6.38
CA ASN A 84 -13.31 -15.24 -7.47
C ASN A 84 -12.15 -16.13 -7.92
N LYS A 85 -11.75 -15.99 -9.19
CA LYS A 85 -10.62 -16.71 -9.78
C LYS A 85 -9.35 -15.90 -9.59
N LEU A 86 -8.27 -16.54 -9.14
CA LEU A 86 -6.98 -15.88 -8.98
C LEU A 86 -5.92 -16.46 -9.92
N PHE A 87 -5.07 -15.57 -10.40
CA PHE A 87 -3.96 -15.90 -11.30
C PHE A 87 -2.71 -15.13 -10.90
N LEU A 88 -1.57 -15.81 -10.80
CA LEU A 88 -0.27 -15.15 -10.81
C LEU A 88 0.08 -14.85 -12.25
N ILE A 89 0.21 -13.56 -12.58
CA ILE A 89 0.57 -13.07 -13.89
C ILE A 89 1.95 -12.42 -13.87
N ARG A 90 2.65 -12.53 -14.99
CA ARG A 90 3.77 -11.66 -15.34
C ARG A 90 3.28 -10.65 -16.37
N ASN A 91 3.45 -9.38 -16.07
CA ASN A 91 3.08 -8.27 -16.93
C ASN A 91 4.35 -7.55 -17.39
N THR A 92 4.67 -7.69 -18.66
CA THR A 92 5.80 -7.01 -19.31
C THR A 92 5.28 -6.10 -20.42
N PRO A 93 6.05 -5.10 -20.89
CA PRO A 93 5.62 -4.26 -21.99
C PRO A 93 5.16 -5.08 -23.21
N GLY A 94 3.86 -5.02 -23.53
CA GLY A 94 3.26 -5.70 -24.67
C GLY A 94 2.84 -7.16 -24.47
N GLU A 95 3.06 -7.75 -23.28
CA GLU A 95 2.67 -9.14 -23.01
C GLU A 95 2.22 -9.33 -21.55
N GLN A 96 1.06 -9.99 -21.37
CA GLN A 96 0.61 -10.51 -20.09
C GLN A 96 0.54 -12.04 -20.16
N ARG A 97 1.23 -12.72 -19.25
CA ARG A 97 1.29 -14.19 -19.21
C ARG A 97 0.87 -14.70 -17.84
N ILE A 98 -0.03 -15.69 -17.82
CA ILE A 98 -0.34 -16.44 -16.60
C ILE A 98 0.83 -17.39 -16.33
N ILE A 99 1.41 -17.24 -15.14
CA ILE A 99 2.53 -18.04 -14.63
C ILE A 99 2.01 -19.16 -13.73
N CYS A 100 0.99 -18.87 -12.92
CA CYS A 100 0.41 -19.83 -12.01
C CYS A 100 -1.10 -19.61 -11.89
N ALA A 101 -1.87 -20.69 -12.00
CA ALA A 101 -3.30 -20.69 -11.72
C ALA A 101 -3.52 -21.06 -10.24
N GLU A 102 -4.58 -20.50 -9.65
CA GLU A 102 -5.02 -20.84 -8.29
C GLU A 102 -3.91 -20.67 -7.22
N PRO A 103 -3.21 -19.51 -7.16
CA PRO A 103 -2.13 -19.29 -6.20
C PRO A 103 -2.59 -19.43 -4.73
N GLU A 104 -3.85 -19.13 -4.42
CA GLU A 104 -4.46 -19.27 -3.10
C GLU A 104 -4.42 -20.71 -2.57
N LYS A 105 -4.37 -21.72 -3.45
CA LYS A 105 -4.33 -23.13 -3.06
C LYS A 105 -2.94 -23.59 -2.63
N GLN A 106 -1.91 -22.80 -2.89
CA GLN A 106 -0.51 -23.17 -2.66
C GLN A 106 0.10 -22.47 -1.46
N VAL A 107 -0.39 -21.27 -1.15
CA VAL A 107 0.14 -20.46 -0.06
C VAL A 107 -1.02 -19.82 0.69
N THR A 108 -1.10 -20.14 1.97
CA THR A 108 -2.04 -19.57 2.94
C THR A 108 -1.27 -18.82 4.04
N LEU A 109 -1.96 -17.99 4.84
CA LEU A 109 -1.40 -17.35 6.02
C LEU A 109 -0.84 -18.38 7.01
N LYS A 110 -1.46 -19.55 7.09
CA LYS A 110 -1.00 -20.66 7.93
C LYS A 110 0.38 -21.15 7.50
N ASP A 111 0.67 -21.19 6.20
CA ASP A 111 1.97 -21.59 5.68
C ASP A 111 3.07 -20.57 6.00
N LEU A 112 2.68 -19.30 6.22
CA LEU A 112 3.56 -18.25 6.73
C LEU A 112 3.75 -18.28 8.25
N GLY A 113 3.11 -19.22 8.95
CA GLY A 113 3.08 -19.28 10.41
C GLY A 113 2.27 -18.16 11.06
N ILE A 114 1.33 -17.56 10.33
CA ILE A 114 0.49 -16.45 10.79
C ILE A 114 -0.92 -16.96 11.09
N ASN A 115 -1.42 -16.68 12.28
CA ASN A 115 -2.83 -16.90 12.61
C ASN A 115 -3.69 -15.80 11.97
N ARG A 116 -4.74 -16.20 11.24
CA ARG A 116 -5.59 -15.28 10.48
C ARG A 116 -6.37 -14.35 11.39
N GLU A 117 -6.96 -14.85 12.47
CA GLU A 117 -7.76 -14.05 13.40
C GLU A 117 -6.91 -12.99 14.11
N GLU A 118 -5.71 -13.35 14.55
CA GLU A 118 -4.74 -12.43 15.14
C GLU A 118 -4.27 -11.39 14.11
N PHE A 119 -4.00 -11.80 12.88
CA PHE A 119 -3.62 -10.90 11.80
C PHE A 119 -4.71 -9.88 11.50
N ILE A 120 -5.97 -10.33 11.39
CA ILE A 120 -7.15 -9.48 11.22
C ILE A 120 -7.26 -8.52 12.41
N ALA A 121 -7.17 -9.01 13.65
CA ALA A 121 -7.29 -8.18 14.84
C ALA A 121 -6.21 -7.08 14.88
N ARG A 122 -4.97 -7.40 14.48
CA ARG A 122 -3.87 -6.45 14.39
C ARG A 122 -4.06 -5.44 13.27
N GLU A 123 -4.52 -5.87 12.10
CA GLU A 123 -4.76 -5.00 10.94
C GLU A 123 -5.96 -4.06 11.19
N SER A 124 -7.04 -4.58 11.77
CA SER A 124 -8.22 -3.81 12.18
C SER A 124 -7.91 -2.88 13.36
N GLY A 125 -7.04 -3.29 14.29
CA GLY A 125 -6.50 -2.41 15.34
C GLY A 125 -5.51 -1.36 14.83
N GLY A 126 -4.97 -1.56 13.62
CA GLY A 126 -4.04 -0.68 12.91
C GLY A 126 -4.71 0.42 12.08
N PHE A 127 -6.04 0.42 11.94
CA PHE A 127 -6.83 1.60 11.59
C PHE A 127 -7.32 2.33 12.85
N GLN A 128 -6.42 2.56 13.81
CA GLN A 128 -6.43 3.90 14.38
C GLN A 128 -6.03 4.81 13.21
N HIS A 129 -7.02 5.27 12.43
CA HIS A 129 -6.97 6.64 11.97
C HIS A 129 -6.69 7.44 13.25
N ASN A 130 -5.40 7.70 13.52
CA ASN A 130 -4.97 8.85 14.32
C ASN A 130 -5.97 9.92 13.93
N LYS A 131 -6.90 10.28 14.83
CA LYS A 131 -8.02 11.19 14.57
C LYS A 131 -7.56 12.11 13.45
N VAL A 132 -7.97 11.85 12.21
CA VAL A 132 -7.39 12.58 11.08
C VAL A 132 -7.77 13.99 11.42
N LYS A 133 -6.77 14.84 11.74
CA LYS A 133 -7.04 16.25 12.02
C LYS A 133 -7.91 16.69 10.85
N PRO A 134 -9.15 17.14 11.10
CA PRO A 134 -10.11 17.35 10.03
C PRO A 134 -9.41 18.19 8.97
N SER A 135 -9.40 17.68 7.74
CA SER A 135 -8.75 18.39 6.63
C SER A 135 -9.45 19.74 6.48
N ARG A 136 -8.74 20.75 5.95
CA ARG A 136 -9.37 22.07 5.71
C ARG A 136 -10.67 21.94 4.90
N LEU A 137 -10.72 20.95 4.00
CA LEU A 137 -11.90 20.65 3.20
C LEU A 137 -13.07 20.10 4.04
N SER A 138 -12.81 19.23 5.03
CA SER A 138 -13.88 18.71 5.90
C SER A 138 -14.45 19.77 6.83
N VAL A 139 -13.61 20.69 7.33
CA VAL A 139 -14.06 21.85 8.15
C VAL A 139 -14.95 22.79 7.33
N ILE A 140 -14.57 23.08 6.08
CA ILE A 140 -15.36 23.92 5.18
C ILE A 140 -16.71 23.25 4.86
N ALA A 141 -16.73 21.96 4.54
CA ALA A 141 -17.96 21.22 4.24
C ALA A 141 -18.95 21.22 5.42
N GLU A 142 -18.45 21.18 6.65
CA GLU A 142 -19.27 21.25 7.85
C GLU A 142 -19.87 22.64 8.08
N ALA A 143 -19.13 23.72 7.78
CA ALA A 143 -19.65 25.08 7.80
C ALA A 143 -20.75 25.33 6.76
N PHE A 144 -20.78 24.59 5.65
CA PHE A 144 -21.85 24.68 4.66
C PHE A 144 -23.14 23.94 5.05
N LYS A 145 -23.08 23.01 6.02
CA LYS A 145 -24.29 22.31 6.51
C LYS A 145 -25.22 23.23 7.30
N SER A 146 -24.68 24.25 7.98
CA SER A 146 -25.49 25.22 8.73
C SER A 146 -26.24 26.23 7.86
N PHE A 147 -25.96 26.29 6.56
CA PHE A 147 -26.68 27.13 5.60
C PHE A 147 -27.89 26.42 4.97
N LYS A 148 -28.14 25.16 5.32
CA LYS A 148 -29.31 24.41 4.87
C LYS A 148 -30.44 24.53 5.90
N ASN A 149 -30.90 25.77 6.11
CA ASN A 149 -32.20 26.11 6.69
C ASN A 149 -32.90 27.07 5.73
#